data_AF-A0AAV3VZY8-F1
#
_entry.id   AF-A0AAV3VZY8-F1
#
_cell.length_a   1.000
_cell.length_b   1.000
_cell.length_c   1.000
_cell.angle_alpha   90.00
_cell.angle_beta   90.00
_cell.angle_gamma   90.00
#
_symmetry.space_group_name_H-M   'P 1'
#
loop_
_entity.id
_entity.type
_entity.pdbx_description
1 polymer ?
#
loop_
_entity_poly.entity_id
_entity_poly.type
_entity_poly.pdbx_seq_one_letter_code
_entity_poly.pdbx_strand_id
1 'polypeptide(L)'
;MCSVSHCLDEKAIKAQVCAAFNRHVMLDPAHWNNSAYFYQAAPANCFAKFWHDHSYENKSYGFCYDDVFDFSSTLHVADPKYAIINVGW
;
A
#
# COMPACT_ATOMS: atom_id res chain seq x y z
N MET A 1 32.54 -3.55 -2.38
CA MET A 1 31.47 -4.33 -3.03
C MET A 1 30.41 -4.64 -1.99
N CYS A 2 29.42 -3.76 -1.82
CA CYS A 2 28.22 -4.10 -1.06
C CYS A 2 27.35 -4.95 -1.98
N SER A 3 27.06 -6.18 -1.56
CA SER A 3 26.31 -7.15 -2.36
C SER A 3 24.92 -6.62 -2.70
N VAL A 4 24.48 -6.82 -3.94
CA VAL A 4 23.18 -6.36 -4.46
C VAL A 4 22.00 -6.75 -3.55
N SER A 5 22.14 -7.83 -2.78
CA SER A 5 21.18 -8.29 -1.75
C SER A 5 20.93 -7.29 -0.62
N HIS A 6 21.96 -6.71 0.00
CA HIS A 6 21.78 -5.78 1.13
C HIS A 6 21.03 -4.50 0.71
N CYS A 7 21.20 -4.05 -0.53
CA CYS A 7 20.49 -2.88 -1.05
C CYS A 7 18.99 -3.16 -1.31
N LEU A 8 18.63 -4.42 -1.60
CA LEU A 8 17.22 -4.82 -1.77
C LEU A 8 16.50 -4.84 -0.42
N ASP A 9 17.17 -5.32 0.63
CA ASP A 9 16.62 -5.35 1.99
C ASP A 9 16.34 -3.93 2.50
N GLU A 10 17.28 -3.00 2.29
CA GLU A 10 17.09 -1.58 2.65
C GLU A 10 15.89 -0.94 1.94
N LYS A 11 15.63 -1.30 0.67
CA LYS A 11 14.49 -0.78 -0.09
C LYS A 11 13.17 -1.31 0.45
N ALA A 12 13.10 -2.62 0.76
CA ALA A 12 11.91 -3.23 1.34
C ALA A 12 11.58 -2.63 2.71
N ILE A 13 12.59 -2.42 3.56
CA ILE A 13 12.41 -1.82 4.88
C ILE A 13 11.92 -0.37 4.76
N LYS A 14 12.50 0.44 3.86
CA LYS A 14 12.06 1.83 3.63
C LYS A 14 10.61 1.89 3.13
N ALA A 15 10.20 0.97 2.26
CA ALA A 15 8.83 0.88 1.79
C ALA A 15 7.85 0.55 2.93
N GLN A 16 8.15 -0.47 3.75
CA GLN A 16 7.31 -0.85 4.89
C GLN A 16 7.19 0.27 5.94
N VAL A 17 8.30 0.92 6.27
CA VAL A 17 8.32 2.06 7.20
C VAL A 17 7.48 3.21 6.66
N CYS A 18 7.60 3.54 5.36
CA CYS A 18 6.81 4.60 4.75
C CYS A 18 5.29 4.30 4.80
N ALA A 19 4.88 3.07 4.48
CA ALA A 19 3.49 2.66 4.57
C ALA A 19 2.96 2.71 6.00
N ALA A 20 3.73 2.21 6.97
CA ALA A 20 3.34 2.20 8.38
C ALA A 20 3.16 3.61 8.96
N PHE A 21 4.00 4.58 8.55
CA PHE A 21 3.81 5.98 8.93
C PHE A 21 2.55 6.60 8.33
N ASN A 22 2.29 6.39 7.03
CA ASN A 22 1.10 6.93 6.36
C ASN A 22 -0.20 6.35 6.94
N ARG A 23 -0.18 5.08 7.33
CA ARG A 23 -1.33 4.33 7.89
C ARG A 23 -1.48 4.47 9.41
N HIS A 24 -0.58 5.17 10.09
CA HIS A 24 -0.54 5.31 11.56
C HIS A 24 -0.41 3.97 12.31
N VAL A 25 0.36 3.01 11.79
CA VAL A 25 0.59 1.70 12.42
C VAL A 25 2.06 1.44 12.76
N MET A 26 2.92 2.46 12.71
CA MET A 26 4.35 2.31 13.00
C MET A 26 4.62 1.68 14.38
N LEU A 27 3.81 2.02 15.39
CA LEU A 27 3.95 1.50 16.75
C LEU A 27 3.40 0.08 16.94
N ASP A 28 2.76 -0.48 15.92
CA ASP A 28 2.09 -1.78 15.99
C ASP A 28 2.45 -2.68 14.78
N PRO A 29 3.68 -3.25 14.77
CA PRO A 29 4.17 -4.07 13.67
C PRO A 29 3.36 -5.34 13.42
N ALA A 30 2.61 -5.83 14.43
CA ALA A 30 1.77 -7.02 14.27
C ALA A 30 0.58 -6.78 13.33
N HIS A 31 0.15 -5.52 13.17
CA HIS A 31 -1.02 -5.16 12.38
C HIS A 31 -0.67 -4.39 11.09
N TRP A 32 0.60 -4.41 10.64
CA TRP A 32 1.01 -3.75 9.39
C TRP A 32 0.31 -4.31 8.14
N ASN A 33 -0.19 -5.54 8.22
CA ASN A 33 -0.93 -6.22 7.14
C ASN A 33 -2.45 -6.18 7.31
N ASN A 34 -2.98 -5.51 8.35
CA ASN A 34 -4.41 -5.54 8.66
C ASN A 34 -5.04 -4.17 8.46
N SER A 35 -5.84 -4.04 7.39
CA SER A 35 -6.49 -2.78 7.02
C SER A 35 -7.46 -2.24 8.06
N ALA A 36 -8.00 -3.10 8.95
CA ALA A 36 -8.88 -2.66 10.03
C ALA A 36 -8.19 -1.70 11.02
N TYR A 37 -6.85 -1.73 11.11
CA TYR A 37 -6.07 -0.92 12.04
C TYR A 37 -5.50 0.34 11.38
N PHE A 38 -5.70 0.53 10.07
CA PHE A 38 -5.17 1.68 9.36
C PHE A 38 -6.00 2.93 9.63
N TYR A 39 -5.34 4.08 9.77
CA TYR A 39 -5.95 5.40 9.88
C TYR A 39 -6.95 5.56 11.06
N GLN A 40 -6.71 4.85 12.17
CA GLN A 40 -7.54 4.88 13.39
C GLN A 40 -7.25 6.10 14.28
N ALA A 41 -6.09 6.74 14.13
CA ALA A 41 -5.70 7.92 14.90
C ALA A 41 -4.89 8.91 14.04
N ALA A 42 -4.91 10.18 14.44
CA ALA A 42 -4.11 11.22 13.80
C ALA A 42 -2.72 11.32 14.44
N PRO A 43 -1.66 11.70 13.69
CA PRO A 43 -1.67 12.05 12.27
C PRO A 43 -1.64 10.81 11.36
N ALA A 44 -2.52 10.79 10.36
CA ALA A 44 -2.56 9.76 9.32
C ALA A 44 -2.90 10.38 7.96
N ASN A 45 -2.63 9.66 6.87
CA ASN A 45 -2.92 10.15 5.53
C ASN A 45 -4.42 10.00 5.18
N CYS A 46 -5.22 11.01 5.53
CA CYS A 46 -6.66 11.02 5.27
C CYS A 46 -7.01 11.02 3.77
N PHE A 47 -6.13 11.52 2.91
CA PHE A 47 -6.32 11.48 1.46
C PHE A 47 -6.27 10.03 0.95
N ALA A 48 -5.27 9.26 1.36
CA ALA A 48 -5.18 7.85 1.01
C ALA A 48 -6.40 7.07 1.54
N LYS A 49 -6.78 7.28 2.80
CA LYS A 49 -7.98 6.67 3.40
C LYS A 49 -9.23 6.90 2.56
N PHE A 50 -9.48 8.15 2.13
CA PHE A 50 -10.66 8.48 1.32
C PHE A 50 -10.75 7.63 0.06
N TRP A 51 -9.63 7.43 -0.65
CA TRP A 51 -9.63 6.61 -1.86
C TRP A 51 -9.81 5.12 -1.59
N HIS A 52 -9.27 4.59 -0.48
CA HIS A 52 -9.54 3.20 -0.09
C HIS A 52 -11.01 2.99 0.30
N ASP A 53 -11.68 3.97 0.90
CA ASP A 53 -13.09 3.83 1.28
C ASP A 53 -14.05 3.89 0.07
N HIS A 54 -13.60 4.44 -1.06
CA HIS A 54 -14.40 4.63 -2.29
C HIS A 54 -13.89 3.83 -3.49
N SER A 55 -13.04 2.82 -3.28
CA SER A 55 -12.53 1.96 -4.34
C SER A 55 -13.05 0.52 -4.22
N TYR A 56 -12.97 -0.22 -5.32
CA TYR A 56 -13.32 -1.64 -5.34
C TYR A 56 -12.39 -2.43 -4.40
N GLU A 57 -12.97 -3.26 -3.54
CA GLU A 57 -12.25 -4.09 -2.53
C GLU A 57 -11.31 -3.30 -1.61
N ASN A 58 -11.55 -1.99 -1.43
CA ASN A 58 -10.69 -1.09 -0.69
C ASN A 58 -9.24 -1.02 -1.21
N LYS A 59 -9.01 -1.38 -2.48
CA LYS A 59 -7.70 -1.31 -3.12
C LYS A 59 -7.52 0.00 -3.85
N SER A 60 -6.53 0.78 -3.45
CA SER A 60 -6.26 2.08 -4.05
C SER A 60 -4.79 2.45 -3.97
N TYR A 61 -4.35 3.28 -4.90
CA TYR A 61 -2.99 3.82 -4.91
C TYR A 61 -3.02 5.25 -4.35
N GLY A 62 -3.27 5.38 -3.05
CA GLY A 62 -3.41 6.67 -2.37
C GLY A 62 -2.08 7.34 -2.06
N PHE A 63 -1.00 6.56 -1.94
CA PHE A 63 0.37 7.03 -1.77
C PHE A 63 1.38 6.09 -2.45
N CYS A 64 2.65 6.50 -2.54
CA CYS A 64 3.67 5.82 -3.33
C CYS A 64 3.94 4.35 -2.98
N TYR A 65 3.71 3.94 -1.73
CA TYR A 65 4.00 2.58 -1.23
C TYR A 65 2.73 1.88 -0.70
N ASP A 66 1.58 2.14 -1.33
CA ASP A 66 0.31 1.49 -0.95
C ASP A 66 0.27 0.00 -1.31
N ASP A 67 1.16 -0.42 -2.19
CA ASP A 67 1.41 -1.81 -2.60
C ASP A 67 2.02 -2.66 -1.48
N VAL A 68 2.53 -2.04 -0.42
CA VAL A 68 2.98 -2.76 0.77
C VAL A 68 1.80 -3.51 1.39
N PHE A 69 1.89 -4.85 1.35
CA PHE A 69 0.85 -5.81 1.73
C PHE A 69 -0.40 -5.84 0.82
N ASP A 70 -0.24 -5.57 -0.49
CA ASP A 70 -1.26 -5.79 -1.54
C ASP A 70 -2.55 -4.95 -1.38
N PHE A 71 -2.44 -3.76 -0.80
CA PHE A 71 -3.56 -2.80 -0.69
C PHE A 71 -3.65 -1.81 -1.87
N SER A 72 -2.74 -1.90 -2.84
CA SER A 72 -2.78 -1.10 -4.05
C SER A 72 -3.82 -1.62 -5.06
N SER A 73 -4.21 -0.76 -6.00
CA SER A 73 -5.04 -1.13 -7.15
C SER A 73 -4.28 -1.89 -8.26
N THR A 74 -3.15 -2.52 -7.93
CA THR A 74 -2.33 -3.26 -8.89
C THR A 74 -3.01 -4.57 -9.30
N LEU A 75 -3.22 -4.75 -10.60
CA LEU A 75 -3.69 -6.01 -11.19
C LEU A 75 -2.51 -6.71 -11.86
N HIS A 76 -2.30 -7.99 -11.56
CA HIS A 76 -1.22 -8.78 -12.14
C HIS A 76 -1.71 -10.19 -12.51
N VAL A 77 -1.33 -10.66 -13.71
CA VAL A 77 -1.58 -12.01 -14.20
C VAL A 77 -0.44 -12.41 -15.14
N ALA A 78 0.00 -13.66 -15.12
CA ALA A 78 1.16 -14.12 -15.89
C ALA A 78 0.91 -14.19 -17.41
N ASP A 79 -0.32 -14.48 -17.82
CA ASP A 79 -0.71 -14.60 -19.24
C ASP A 79 -2.01 -13.80 -19.50
N PRO A 80 -1.90 -12.49 -19.81
CA PRO A 80 -3.05 -11.61 -19.96
C PRO A 80 -3.76 -11.80 -21.30
N LYS A 81 -5.10 -11.86 -21.29
CA LYS A 81 -5.93 -11.91 -22.50
C LYS A 81 -6.34 -10.52 -22.99
N TYR A 82 -7.02 -9.75 -22.13
CA TYR A 82 -7.40 -8.36 -22.36
C TYR A 82 -7.75 -7.70 -21.01
N ALA A 83 -7.77 -6.37 -20.97
CA ALA A 83 -8.24 -5.58 -19.83
C ALA A 83 -9.36 -4.63 -20.28
N ILE A 84 -10.31 -4.35 -19.39
CA ILE A 84 -11.38 -3.37 -19.62
C ILE A 84 -11.15 -2.20 -18.68
N ILE A 85 -11.10 -0.99 -19.24
CA ILE A 85 -10.96 0.25 -18.48
C ILE A 85 -12.31 0.97 -18.56
N ASN A 86 -13.03 1.01 -17.43
CA ASN A 86 -14.30 1.72 -17.32
C ASN A 86 -14.04 3.17 -16.89
N VAL A 87 -14.29 4.13 -17.77
CA VAL A 87 -14.14 5.57 -17.49
C VAL A 87 -15.50 6.13 -17.02
N GLY A 88 -15.57 6.58 -15.77
CA GLY A 88 -16.75 7.22 -15.17
C GLY A 88 -16.77 8.74 -15.34
N TRP A 89 -17.70 9.41 -14.62
CA TRP A 89 -17.88 10.86 -14.58
C TRP A 89 -18.13 11.34 -13.14
#